data_AF-A0A1S1LED6-F1
#
_entry.id   AF-A0A1S1LED6-F1
#
_cell.length_a   1.000
_cell.length_b   1.000
_cell.length_c   1.000
_cell.angle_alpha   90.00
_cell.angle_beta   90.00
_cell.angle_gamma   90.00
#
_symmetry.space_group_name_H-M   'P 1'
#
loop_
_entity.id
_entity.type
_entity.pdbx_description
1 polymer ?
#
loop_
_entity_poly.entity_id
_entity_poly.type
_entity_poly.pdbx_seq_one_letter_code
_entity_poly.pdbx_strand_id
1 'polypeptide(L)'
;MRVASEVTVKASGRLATGIVCVTLMTTGIAYAPEARAYDSWCDLIETHAPGIAVASERMRGAYTPRDVDRLVDYYGKVIPQLNTVGYATFWYPNVWGSPDIRPQTRDLMAAMFDLQSTVMDGRPAASQVQTVDDSIAVLHGECAGKRGLPPRDS
;
A
#
# COMPACT_ATOMS: atom_id res chain seq x y z
N MET A 1 54.74 15.74 39.06
CA MET A 1 55.80 14.73 38.77
C MET A 1 55.36 13.40 39.36
N ARG A 2 55.59 12.26 38.66
CA ARG A 2 55.72 10.88 39.19
C ARG A 2 54.52 10.34 40.04
N VAL A 3 53.76 9.28 39.72
CA VAL A 3 54.07 7.89 39.23
C VAL A 3 55.10 7.23 40.15
N ALA A 4 54.89 6.12 40.88
CA ALA A 4 53.76 5.18 41.06
C ALA A 4 53.83 4.61 42.53
N SER A 5 53.21 3.51 42.97
CA SER A 5 52.40 2.47 42.31
C SER A 5 51.40 1.79 43.28
N GLU A 6 50.88 0.65 42.84
CA GLU A 6 49.92 -0.28 43.44
C GLU A 6 50.31 -0.89 44.80
N VAL A 7 49.29 -1.28 45.60
CA VAL A 7 49.30 -2.52 46.39
C VAL A 7 47.95 -3.21 46.25
N THR A 8 47.96 -4.47 45.77
CA THR A 8 46.76 -5.26 45.48
C THR A 8 46.76 -6.56 46.28
N VAL A 9 45.97 -6.67 47.36
CA VAL A 9 45.55 -7.96 47.97
C VAL A 9 44.24 -7.70 48.76
N LYS A 10 43.20 -8.54 48.84
CA LYS A 10 42.54 -9.57 48.01
C LYS A 10 41.45 -10.18 48.92
N ALA A 11 40.19 -10.08 48.50
CA ALA A 11 39.05 -10.94 48.86
C ALA A 11 38.61 -11.15 50.33
N SER A 12 37.33 -10.88 50.59
CA SER A 12 36.35 -11.91 51.01
C SER A 12 34.91 -11.39 50.87
N GLY A 13 33.94 -12.29 50.64
CA GLY A 13 32.51 -11.99 50.80
C GLY A 13 31.73 -11.70 49.51
N ARG A 14 31.13 -12.76 48.94
CA ARG A 14 30.22 -12.75 47.78
C ARG A 14 28.96 -11.89 47.95
N LEU A 15 28.37 -11.58 46.79
CA LEU A 15 26.98 -11.17 46.45
C LEU A 15 26.87 -9.69 46.08
N ALA A 16 26.28 -9.26 44.97
CA ALA A 16 25.87 -9.79 43.67
C ALA A 16 25.08 -8.64 43.01
N THR A 17 25.12 -8.46 41.69
CA THR A 17 24.20 -7.59 40.88
C THR A 17 24.03 -6.12 41.36
N GLY A 18 24.55 -5.08 40.71
CA GLY A 18 25.10 -4.98 39.36
C GLY A 18 24.03 -4.53 38.34
N ILE A 19 23.92 -3.22 38.13
CA ILE A 19 23.14 -2.61 37.03
C ILE A 19 24.13 -1.80 36.18
N VAL A 20 24.41 -2.29 34.97
CA VAL A 20 25.18 -1.58 33.96
C VAL A 20 24.18 -1.00 32.96
N CYS A 21 24.17 0.32 32.80
CA CYS A 21 23.43 0.96 31.71
C CYS A 21 24.08 0.62 30.37
N VAL A 22 23.53 -0.38 29.67
CA VAL A 22 23.83 -0.62 28.25
C VAL A 22 22.73 0.04 27.43
N THR A 23 23.07 1.11 26.73
CA THR A 23 22.21 1.74 25.73
C THR A 23 22.01 0.79 24.55
N LEU A 24 20.88 0.07 24.55
CA LEU A 24 20.39 -0.62 23.37
C LEU A 24 19.90 0.43 22.36
N MET A 25 20.75 0.76 21.38
CA MET A 25 20.26 1.30 20.12
C MET A 25 19.43 0.20 19.47
N THR A 26 18.12 0.24 19.67
CA THR A 26 17.19 -0.56 18.87
C THR A 26 17.20 0.02 17.46
N THR A 27 18.14 -0.45 16.63
CA THR A 27 17.93 -0.47 15.18
C THR A 27 16.67 -1.28 14.97
N GLY A 28 15.55 -0.58 14.81
CA GLY A 28 14.31 -1.16 14.38
C GLY A 28 14.56 -1.73 13.00
N ILE A 29 14.92 -3.01 12.94
CA ILE A 29 14.70 -3.84 11.77
C ILE A 29 13.19 -3.88 11.65
N ALA A 30 12.63 -2.87 10.99
CA ALA A 30 11.32 -2.98 10.39
C ALA A 30 11.46 -4.17 9.46
N TYR A 31 10.97 -5.33 9.92
CA TYR A 31 10.82 -6.48 9.07
C TYR A 31 10.08 -5.98 7.85
N ALA A 32 10.72 -6.06 6.68
CA ALA A 32 9.98 -5.96 5.44
C ALA A 32 8.82 -6.95 5.61
N PRO A 33 7.56 -6.47 5.63
CA PRO A 33 6.46 -7.31 6.04
C PRO A 33 6.46 -8.53 5.12
N GLU A 34 6.11 -9.71 5.65
CA GLU A 34 6.19 -10.96 4.88
C GLU A 34 5.66 -10.72 3.47
N ALA A 35 6.26 -11.32 2.44
CA ALA A 35 5.85 -11.15 1.03
C ALA A 35 4.48 -11.79 0.71
N ARG A 36 3.53 -11.69 1.65
CA ARG A 36 2.06 -11.72 1.54
C ARG A 36 1.44 -10.32 1.69
N ALA A 37 2.17 -9.33 2.23
CA ALA A 37 1.66 -8.03 2.63
C ALA A 37 1.67 -6.99 1.51
N TYR A 38 2.45 -7.26 0.46
CA TYR A 38 2.27 -6.66 -0.84
C TYR A 38 2.18 -7.84 -1.82
N ASP A 39 1.02 -8.02 -2.45
CA ASP A 39 0.99 -8.67 -3.75
C ASP A 39 1.75 -7.78 -4.74
N SER A 40 2.10 -8.28 -5.93
CA SER A 40 2.69 -7.36 -6.91
C SER A 40 1.68 -6.29 -7.30
N TRP A 41 2.20 -5.26 -7.95
CA TRP A 41 1.36 -4.11 -8.21
C TRP A 41 0.31 -4.36 -9.29
N CYS A 42 0.64 -5.21 -10.24
CA CYS A 42 -0.34 -5.76 -11.17
C CYS A 42 -1.35 -6.67 -10.48
N ASP A 43 -0.93 -7.60 -9.61
CA ASP A 43 -1.86 -8.51 -8.92
C ASP A 43 -2.93 -7.74 -8.13
N LEU A 44 -2.55 -6.64 -7.46
CA LEU A 44 -3.46 -5.81 -6.68
C LEU A 44 -4.43 -5.00 -7.56
N ILE A 45 -3.96 -4.46 -8.68
CA ILE A 45 -4.85 -3.80 -9.64
C ILE A 45 -5.81 -4.81 -10.28
N GLU A 46 -5.33 -5.97 -10.75
CA GLU A 46 -6.18 -7.03 -11.31
C GLU A 46 -7.19 -7.58 -10.27
N THR A 47 -6.84 -7.56 -8.99
CA THR A 47 -7.75 -7.94 -7.89
C THR A 47 -8.89 -6.94 -7.68
N HIS A 48 -8.61 -5.63 -7.78
CA HIS A 48 -9.62 -4.59 -7.52
C HIS A 48 -10.35 -4.09 -8.77
N ALA A 49 -9.71 -4.07 -9.94
CA ALA A 49 -10.24 -3.51 -11.17
C ALA A 49 -11.63 -4.06 -11.56
N PRO A 50 -11.91 -5.38 -11.50
CA PRO A 50 -13.25 -5.89 -11.80
C PRO A 50 -14.33 -5.33 -10.86
N GLY A 51 -14.00 -5.15 -9.57
CA GLY A 51 -14.92 -4.57 -8.60
C GLY A 51 -15.13 -3.07 -8.79
N ILE A 52 -14.07 -2.33 -9.15
CA ILE A 52 -14.15 -0.90 -9.49
C ILE A 52 -15.04 -0.70 -10.72
N ALA A 53 -14.83 -1.47 -11.80
CA ALA A 53 -15.65 -1.41 -13.00
C ALA A 53 -17.13 -1.74 -12.71
N VAL A 54 -17.41 -2.84 -11.98
CA VAL A 54 -18.79 -3.23 -11.62
C VAL A 54 -19.49 -2.21 -10.73
N ALA A 55 -18.76 -1.56 -9.81
CA ALA A 55 -19.32 -0.48 -8.98
C ALA A 55 -19.60 0.77 -9.84
N SER A 56 -18.68 1.13 -10.74
CA SER A 56 -18.79 2.29 -11.64
C SER A 56 -19.94 2.15 -12.63
N GLU A 57 -20.09 0.98 -13.26
CA GLU A 57 -21.07 0.74 -14.34
C GLU A 57 -22.51 1.08 -13.92
N ARG A 58 -22.83 0.91 -12.64
CA ARG A 58 -24.15 1.29 -12.08
C ARG A 58 -24.48 2.77 -12.26
N MET A 59 -23.47 3.63 -12.36
CA MET A 59 -23.60 5.08 -12.51
C MET A 59 -23.71 5.54 -13.98
N ARG A 60 -23.54 4.62 -14.96
CA ARG A 60 -23.56 4.98 -16.39
C ARG A 60 -24.96 5.39 -16.87
N GLY A 61 -26.00 4.79 -16.30
CA GLY A 61 -27.41 5.07 -16.62
C GLY A 61 -28.10 5.90 -15.53
N ALA A 62 -29.42 5.72 -15.40
CA ALA A 62 -30.17 6.25 -14.27
C ALA A 62 -29.87 5.41 -13.02
N TYR A 63 -29.17 6.00 -12.05
CA TYR A 63 -28.79 5.39 -10.78
C TYR A 63 -29.68 5.88 -9.63
N THR A 64 -29.79 5.09 -8.56
CA THR A 64 -30.54 5.48 -7.34
C THR A 64 -29.61 5.97 -6.23
N PRO A 65 -30.10 6.70 -5.21
CA PRO A 65 -29.28 7.07 -4.04
C PRO A 65 -28.60 5.86 -3.37
N ARG A 66 -29.28 4.70 -3.34
CA ARG A 66 -28.72 3.45 -2.79
C ARG A 66 -27.53 2.92 -3.61
N ASP A 67 -27.48 3.20 -4.91
CA ASP A 67 -26.36 2.82 -5.76
C ASP A 67 -25.19 3.79 -5.58
N VAL A 68 -25.46 5.07 -5.31
CA VAL A 68 -24.44 6.05 -4.88
C VAL A 68 -23.83 5.64 -3.53
N ASP A 69 -24.65 5.30 -2.53
CA ASP A 69 -24.17 4.83 -1.21
C ASP A 69 -23.22 3.63 -1.34
N ARG A 70 -23.55 2.69 -2.23
CA ARG A 70 -22.72 1.50 -2.52
C ARG A 70 -21.42 1.84 -3.22
N LEU A 71 -21.43 2.77 -4.18
CA LEU A 71 -20.21 3.25 -4.82
C LEU A 71 -19.29 3.92 -3.78
N VAL A 72 -19.84 4.83 -2.97
CA VAL A 72 -19.11 5.56 -1.92
C VAL A 72 -18.51 4.60 -0.88
N ASP A 73 -19.28 3.62 -0.39
CA ASP A 73 -18.79 2.59 0.55
C ASP A 73 -17.68 1.71 -0.05
N TYR A 74 -17.79 1.35 -1.33
CA TYR A 74 -16.77 0.55 -2.02
C TYR A 74 -15.49 1.38 -2.27
N TYR A 75 -15.62 2.60 -2.79
CA TYR A 75 -14.50 3.49 -3.08
C TYR A 75 -13.77 3.94 -1.81
N GLY A 76 -14.51 4.21 -0.73
CA GLY A 76 -13.94 4.50 0.59
C GLY A 76 -13.08 3.36 1.16
N LYS A 77 -13.25 2.12 0.68
CA LYS A 77 -12.41 0.96 1.04
C LYS A 77 -11.24 0.76 0.09
N VAL A 78 -11.45 0.92 -1.21
CA VAL A 78 -10.44 0.61 -2.25
C VAL A 78 -9.41 1.73 -2.42
N ILE A 79 -9.83 2.99 -2.45
CA ILE A 79 -8.90 4.13 -2.67
C ILE A 79 -7.76 4.15 -1.62
N PRO A 80 -8.02 3.95 -0.31
CA PRO A 80 -6.93 3.87 0.67
C PRO A 80 -5.95 2.72 0.45
N GLN A 81 -6.40 1.58 -0.10
CA GLN A 81 -5.55 0.42 -0.41
C GLN A 81 -4.65 0.73 -1.60
N LEU A 82 -5.22 1.25 -2.69
CA LEU A 82 -4.46 1.73 -3.87
C LEU A 82 -3.41 2.78 -3.48
N ASN A 83 -3.80 3.73 -2.64
CA ASN A 83 -2.91 4.79 -2.15
C ASN A 83 -1.80 4.25 -1.25
N THR A 84 -2.11 3.36 -0.29
CA THR A 84 -1.12 2.77 0.63
C THR A 84 -0.04 2.01 -0.13
N VAL A 85 -0.41 1.21 -1.14
CA VAL A 85 0.56 0.46 -1.95
C VAL A 85 1.30 1.38 -2.92
N GLY A 86 0.64 2.43 -3.44
CA GLY A 86 1.31 3.53 -4.18
C GLY A 86 2.30 4.35 -3.35
N TYR A 87 2.19 4.36 -2.02
CA TYR A 87 3.21 4.88 -1.10
C TYR A 87 4.30 3.84 -0.78
N ALA A 88 3.95 2.54 -0.69
CA ALA A 88 4.96 1.49 -0.51
C ALA A 88 5.95 1.42 -1.69
N THR A 89 5.47 1.63 -2.93
CA THR A 89 6.31 1.67 -4.14
C THR A 89 7.20 2.92 -4.24
N PHE A 90 7.05 3.93 -3.36
CA PHE A 90 8.03 5.01 -3.25
C PHE A 90 9.43 4.49 -2.90
N TRP A 91 9.51 3.48 -2.04
CA TRP A 91 10.77 2.93 -1.53
C TRP A 91 11.40 1.89 -2.46
N TYR A 92 10.59 1.22 -3.29
CA TYR A 92 11.02 0.12 -4.15
C TYR A 92 10.31 0.18 -5.51
N PRO A 93 10.75 1.04 -6.46
CA PRO A 93 10.27 0.96 -7.83
C PRO A 93 10.69 -0.37 -8.48
N ASN A 94 9.75 -1.01 -9.17
CA ASN A 94 9.90 -2.33 -9.82
C ASN A 94 10.01 -3.56 -8.89
N VAL A 95 9.28 -3.58 -7.76
CA VAL A 95 9.19 -4.80 -6.93
C VAL A 95 8.67 -5.98 -7.78
N TRP A 96 9.39 -7.10 -7.71
CA TRP A 96 9.01 -8.40 -8.29
C TRP A 96 8.66 -8.41 -9.78
N GLY A 97 9.19 -7.47 -10.57
CA GLY A 97 8.99 -7.42 -12.04
C GLY A 97 7.76 -6.63 -12.51
N SER A 98 6.98 -6.08 -11.58
CA SER A 98 5.89 -5.15 -11.89
C SER A 98 6.45 -3.81 -12.36
N PRO A 99 5.89 -3.15 -13.40
CA PRO A 99 6.33 -1.82 -13.84
C PRO A 99 5.92 -0.72 -12.86
N ASP A 100 6.53 0.47 -13.00
CA ASP A 100 6.19 1.66 -12.22
C ASP A 100 4.90 2.34 -12.75
N ILE A 101 3.75 1.81 -12.32
CA ILE A 101 2.41 2.34 -12.62
C ILE A 101 1.93 3.45 -11.66
N ARG A 102 2.84 4.24 -11.06
CA ARG A 102 2.49 5.37 -10.13
C ARG A 102 1.68 6.48 -10.77
N PRO A 103 1.98 6.95 -11.99
CA PRO A 103 1.11 7.88 -12.69
C PRO A 103 -0.30 7.28 -12.88
N GLN A 104 -0.37 6.12 -13.53
CA GLN A 104 -1.61 5.45 -13.93
C GLN A 104 -2.52 5.11 -12.73
N THR A 105 -1.94 4.69 -11.60
CA THR A 105 -2.70 4.42 -10.36
C THR A 105 -3.26 5.70 -9.73
N ARG A 106 -2.54 6.83 -9.84
CA ARG A 106 -3.05 8.14 -9.40
C ARG A 106 -4.15 8.63 -10.32
N ASP A 107 -4.02 8.42 -11.62
CA ASP A 107 -5.04 8.78 -12.62
C ASP A 107 -6.34 7.99 -12.37
N LEU A 108 -6.25 6.68 -12.10
CA LEU A 108 -7.39 5.87 -11.66
C LEU A 108 -8.02 6.42 -10.37
N MET A 109 -7.23 6.70 -9.32
CA MET A 109 -7.79 7.27 -8.08
C MET A 109 -8.46 8.63 -8.31
N ALA A 110 -7.92 9.48 -9.18
CA ALA A 110 -8.52 10.76 -9.56
C ALA A 110 -9.85 10.56 -10.32
N ALA A 111 -9.91 9.62 -11.27
CA ALA A 111 -11.14 9.26 -11.97
C ALA A 111 -12.21 8.70 -11.01
N MET A 112 -11.81 7.87 -10.04
CA MET A 112 -12.70 7.37 -8.99
C MET A 112 -13.25 8.51 -8.13
N PHE A 113 -12.43 9.49 -7.73
CA PHE A 113 -12.88 10.66 -6.99
C PHE A 113 -13.82 11.58 -7.81
N ASP A 114 -13.55 11.82 -9.09
CA ASP A 114 -14.44 12.65 -9.94
C ASP A 114 -15.79 11.96 -10.18
N LEU A 115 -15.80 10.63 -10.39
CA LEU A 115 -17.02 9.84 -10.45
C LEU A 115 -17.82 9.97 -9.15
N GLN A 116 -17.17 9.72 -8.00
CA GLN A 116 -17.82 9.79 -6.69
C GLN A 116 -18.43 11.17 -6.43
N SER A 117 -17.66 12.24 -6.69
CA SER A 117 -18.11 13.63 -6.55
C SER A 117 -19.32 13.92 -7.44
N THR A 118 -19.24 13.54 -8.73
CA THR A 118 -20.29 13.76 -9.73
C THR A 118 -21.60 13.06 -9.35
N VAL A 119 -21.55 11.83 -8.83
CA VAL A 119 -22.78 11.10 -8.44
C VAL A 119 -23.34 11.57 -7.09
N MET A 120 -22.49 12.04 -6.17
CA MET A 120 -22.94 12.68 -4.93
C MET A 120 -23.65 14.00 -5.17
N ASP A 121 -23.26 14.75 -6.21
CA ASP A 121 -23.98 15.93 -6.69
C ASP A 121 -25.29 15.60 -7.43
N GLY A 122 -25.59 14.31 -7.67
CA GLY A 122 -26.74 13.86 -8.45
C GLY A 122 -26.63 14.18 -9.96
N ARG A 123 -25.41 14.39 -10.48
CA ARG A 123 -25.17 14.75 -11.89
C ARG A 123 -24.99 13.49 -12.77
N PRO A 124 -25.46 13.49 -14.02
CA PRO A 124 -25.20 12.38 -14.96
C PRO A 124 -23.71 12.08 -15.09
N ALA A 125 -23.32 10.81 -14.95
CA ALA A 125 -21.93 10.42 -14.70
C ALA A 125 -21.33 9.47 -15.76
N ALA A 126 -21.99 9.28 -16.91
CA ALA A 126 -21.55 8.33 -17.94
C ALA A 126 -20.12 8.57 -18.46
N SER A 127 -19.71 9.85 -18.58
CA SER A 127 -18.33 10.25 -18.92
C SER A 127 -17.32 9.88 -17.83
N GLN A 128 -17.71 9.99 -16.57
CA GLN A 128 -16.86 9.65 -15.42
C GLN A 128 -16.66 8.14 -15.30
N VAL A 129 -17.74 7.36 -15.52
CA VAL A 129 -17.63 5.89 -15.63
C VAL A 129 -16.66 5.51 -16.74
N GLN A 130 -16.80 6.10 -17.94
CA GLN A 130 -15.86 5.84 -19.04
C GLN A 130 -14.42 6.21 -18.67
N THR A 131 -14.21 7.32 -17.96
CA THR A 131 -12.86 7.73 -17.52
C THR A 131 -12.24 6.73 -16.54
N VAL A 132 -13.05 6.10 -15.67
CA VAL A 132 -12.61 5.01 -14.79
C VAL A 132 -12.26 3.75 -15.60
N ASP A 133 -13.10 3.36 -16.56
CA ASP A 133 -12.85 2.20 -17.44
C ASP A 133 -11.57 2.38 -18.26
N ASP A 134 -11.37 3.57 -18.85
CA ASP A 134 -10.19 3.91 -19.63
C ASP A 134 -8.92 3.86 -18.76
N SER A 135 -9.01 4.33 -17.51
CA SER A 135 -7.91 4.25 -16.53
C SER A 135 -7.58 2.80 -16.15
N ILE A 136 -8.61 1.95 -15.98
CA ILE A 136 -8.44 0.50 -15.76
C ILE A 136 -7.79 -0.16 -16.99
N ALA A 137 -8.23 0.18 -18.19
CA ALA A 137 -7.69 -0.38 -19.44
C ALA A 137 -6.21 -0.02 -19.65
N VAL A 138 -5.82 1.23 -19.33
CA VAL A 138 -4.41 1.67 -19.33
C VAL A 138 -3.58 0.84 -18.33
N LEU A 139 -4.06 0.71 -17.09
CA LEU A 139 -3.37 -0.08 -16.06
C LEU A 139 -3.22 -1.56 -16.45
N HIS A 140 -4.27 -2.17 -16.99
CA HIS A 140 -4.25 -3.55 -17.50
C HIS A 140 -3.24 -3.69 -18.65
N GLY A 141 -3.12 -2.68 -19.52
CA GLY A 141 -2.13 -2.61 -20.59
C GLY A 141 -0.68 -2.57 -20.08
N GLU A 142 -0.39 -1.76 -19.04
CA GLU A 142 0.93 -1.74 -18.39
C GLU A 142 1.27 -3.09 -17.73
N CYS A 143 0.26 -3.76 -17.18
CA CYS A 143 0.38 -5.06 -16.51
C CYS A 143 0.36 -6.27 -17.45
N ALA A 144 0.01 -6.09 -18.73
CA ALA A 144 -0.07 -7.17 -19.70
C ALA A 144 1.29 -7.88 -19.88
N GLY A 145 1.31 -9.19 -19.60
CA GLY A 145 2.55 -10.00 -19.65
C GLY A 145 3.55 -9.71 -18.52
N LYS A 146 3.23 -8.82 -17.58
CA LYS A 146 3.97 -8.61 -16.33
C LYS A 146 3.38 -9.51 -15.28
N ARG A 147 4.03 -10.64 -15.02
CA ARG A 147 3.68 -11.43 -13.84
C ARG A 147 4.03 -10.65 -12.59
N GLY A 148 3.12 -10.76 -11.63
CA GLY A 148 3.41 -10.44 -10.26
C GLY A 148 4.33 -11.44 -9.57
N LEU A 149 4.20 -11.52 -8.25
CA LEU A 149 4.95 -12.48 -7.45
C LEU A 149 4.82 -13.88 -8.09
N PRO A 150 5.93 -14.61 -8.28
CA PRO A 150 5.83 -15.96 -8.82
C PRO A 150 4.85 -16.78 -7.96
N PRO A 151 3.97 -17.60 -8.56
CA PRO A 151 2.99 -18.37 -7.80
C PRO A 151 3.67 -19.11 -6.67
N ARG A 152 3.10 -19.01 -5.46
CA ARG A 152 3.63 -19.79 -4.33
C ARG A 152 3.34 -21.26 -4.62
N ASP A 153 4.39 -22.06 -4.72
CA ASP A 153 4.26 -23.51 -4.70
C ASP A 153 3.60 -23.90 -3.36
N SER A 154 2.38 -24.46 -3.44
CA SER A 154 1.55 -24.86 -2.31
C SER A 154 1.56 -26.38 -2.10
#